data_AF-A0A2U3HCR2-F1
#
_entry.id   AF-A0A2U3HCR2-F1
#
_cell.length_a   1.000
_cell.length_b   1.000
_cell.length_c   1.000
_cell.angle_alpha   90.00
_cell.angle_beta   90.00
_cell.angle_gamma   90.00
#
_symmetry.space_group_name_H-M   'P 1'
#
loop_
_entity.id
_entity.type
_entity.pdbx_description
1 polymer ?
#
loop_
_entity_poly.entity_id
_entity_poly.type
_entity_poly.pdbx_seq_one_letter_code
_entity_poly.pdbx_strand_id
1 'polypeptide(L)'
;MKSEDTPFEGGPMDGRVLPVLLGITGHPPKTYRIPVPAADGGPPTVLVYRRVPRERSGRTGLTRGWKYLYDPTGRAGGRPRWPWSKSGSDPDATPGGKPGDAHG
;
A
#
# COMPACT_ATOMS: atom_id res chain seq x y z
N MET A 1 -14.65 8.98 -13.73
CA MET A 1 -13.63 8.90 -12.65
C MET A 1 -12.32 9.45 -13.21
N LYS A 2 -11.58 10.29 -12.47
CA LYS A 2 -10.31 10.85 -12.96
C LYS A 2 -9.14 10.06 -12.37
N SER A 3 -8.08 9.88 -13.15
CA SER A 3 -6.80 9.32 -12.71
C SER A 3 -5.68 10.33 -12.91
N GLU A 4 -4.65 10.26 -12.06
CA GLU A 4 -3.41 11.04 -12.19
C GLU A 4 -2.22 10.08 -12.29
N ASP A 5 -1.37 10.29 -13.30
CA ASP A 5 -0.11 9.57 -13.47
C ASP A 5 0.86 9.97 -12.36
N THR A 6 0.95 9.10 -11.35
CA THR A 6 1.67 9.36 -10.10
C THR A 6 2.97 8.54 -10.07
N PRO A 7 4.15 9.19 -9.90
CA PRO A 7 5.42 8.48 -9.72
C PRO A 7 5.51 7.74 -8.40
N PHE A 8 6.16 6.58 -8.41
CA PHE A 8 6.50 5.76 -7.25
C PHE A 8 8.02 5.76 -7.06
N GLU A 9 8.48 5.99 -5.83
CA GLU A 9 9.90 6.16 -5.52
C GLU A 9 10.33 5.41 -4.23
N GLY A 10 11.60 5.01 -4.19
CA GLY A 10 12.29 4.52 -2.99
C GLY A 10 12.01 3.07 -2.60
N GLY A 11 11.32 2.30 -3.44
CA GLY A 11 10.95 0.90 -3.16
C GLY A 11 10.94 0.02 -4.41
N PRO A 12 10.36 -1.18 -4.36
CA PRO A 12 10.33 -2.10 -5.51
C PRO A 12 9.64 -1.56 -6.78
N MET A 13 8.90 -0.45 -6.67
CA MET A 13 8.24 0.24 -7.77
C MET A 13 8.97 1.54 -8.18
N ASP A 14 10.21 1.72 -7.75
CA ASP A 14 11.00 2.92 -8.05
C ASP A 14 11.10 3.17 -9.56
N GLY A 15 10.91 4.43 -9.95
CA GLY A 15 10.92 4.87 -11.35
C GLY A 15 9.64 4.56 -12.14
N ARG A 16 8.65 3.86 -11.54
CA ARG A 16 7.37 3.59 -12.20
C ARG A 16 6.41 4.76 -12.03
N VAL A 17 5.58 4.97 -13.04
CA VAL A 17 4.46 5.91 -13.01
C VAL A 17 3.19 5.12 -13.21
N LEU A 18 2.23 5.26 -12.32
CA LEU A 18 0.95 4.56 -12.40
C LEU A 18 -0.22 5.54 -12.45
N PRO A 19 -1.26 5.26 -13.25
CA PRO A 19 -2.51 6.02 -13.21
C PRO A 19 -3.25 5.69 -11.93
N VAL A 20 -3.22 6.60 -10.95
CA VAL A 20 -3.88 6.43 -9.66
C VAL A 20 -5.21 7.16 -9.67
N LEU A 21 -6.26 6.44 -9.26
CA LEU A 21 -7.61 7.00 -9.19
C LEU A 21 -7.68 8.10 -8.14
N LEU A 22 -8.23 9.25 -8.54
CA LEU A 22 -8.43 10.39 -7.67
C LEU A 22 -9.73 10.23 -6.89
N GLY A 23 -9.68 10.56 -5.60
CA GLY A 23 -10.89 10.68 -4.79
C GLY A 23 -11.71 11.92 -5.16
N ILE A 24 -12.85 12.10 -4.49
CA ILE A 24 -13.70 13.30 -4.65
C ILE A 24 -12.95 14.62 -4.42
N THR A 25 -11.87 14.57 -3.63
CA THR A 25 -11.00 15.72 -3.33
C THR A 25 -9.99 16.03 -4.45
N GLY A 26 -9.99 15.25 -5.54
CA GLY A 26 -9.04 15.40 -6.63
C GLY A 26 -7.62 14.97 -6.29
N HIS A 27 -7.41 14.31 -5.14
CA HIS A 27 -6.09 13.85 -4.71
C HIS A 27 -5.98 12.31 -4.80
N PRO A 28 -4.79 11.78 -5.15
CA PRO A 28 -4.50 10.36 -5.01
C PRO A 28 -4.70 9.91 -3.55
N PRO A 29 -4.98 8.64 -3.24
CA PRO A 29 -5.10 8.17 -1.86
C PRO A 29 -3.90 8.55 -0.97
N LYS A 30 -4.09 8.76 0.33
CA LYS A 30 -2.96 9.06 1.24
C LYS A 30 -1.95 7.91 1.31
N THR A 31 -2.44 6.67 1.19
CA THR A 31 -1.65 5.45 1.27
C THR A 31 -2.06 4.49 0.17
N TYR A 32 -1.08 3.92 -0.51
CA TYR A 32 -1.28 2.89 -1.53
C TYR A 32 -0.64 1.58 -1.05
N ARG A 33 -1.40 0.48 -1.10
CA ARG A 33 -0.96 -0.84 -0.63
C ARG A 33 -0.93 -1.82 -1.80
N ILE A 34 0.18 -2.50 -1.97
CA ILE A 34 0.36 -3.51 -3.02
C ILE A 34 0.68 -4.84 -2.34
N PRO A 35 -0.24 -5.81 -2.32
CA PRO A 35 0.10 -7.17 -1.91
C PRO A 35 0.96 -7.80 -3.00
N VAL A 36 2.17 -8.19 -2.64
CA VAL A 36 3.11 -8.90 -3.50
C VAL A 36 3.15 -10.36 -3.04
N PRO A 37 2.77 -11.33 -3.91
CA PRO A 37 2.88 -12.74 -3.56
C PRO A 37 4.35 -13.12 -3.35
N ALA A 38 4.63 -13.95 -2.34
CA ALA A 38 5.97 -14.48 -2.16
C ALA A 38 6.29 -15.47 -3.29
N ALA A 39 7.54 -15.44 -3.78
CA ALA A 39 7.98 -16.30 -4.87
C ALA A 39 7.84 -17.80 -4.52
N ASP A 40 8.06 -18.15 -3.26
CA ASP A 40 8.01 -19.53 -2.75
C ASP A 40 6.63 -19.93 -2.21
N GLY A 41 5.57 -19.16 -2.51
CA GLY A 41 4.22 -19.43 -2.00
C GLY A 41 4.00 -19.11 -0.52
N GLY A 42 4.97 -18.45 0.12
CA GLY A 42 4.83 -17.90 1.48
C GLY A 42 3.82 -16.73 1.60
N PRO A 43 3.64 -16.19 2.82
CA PRO A 43 2.70 -15.10 3.05
C PRO A 43 3.02 -13.87 2.19
N PRO A 44 2.00 -13.18 1.63
CA PRO A 44 2.22 -12.04 0.75
C PRO A 44 2.83 -10.86 1.51
N THR A 45 3.85 -10.24 0.93
CA THR A 45 4.43 -9.01 1.47
C THR A 45 3.62 -7.81 0.99
N VAL A 46 3.18 -6.95 1.91
CA VAL A 46 2.44 -5.73 1.54
C VAL A 46 3.41 -4.56 1.44
N LEU A 47 3.62 -4.06 0.23
CA LEU A 47 4.35 -2.81 0.02
C LEU A 47 3.42 -1.64 0.33
N VAL A 48 3.91 -0.70 1.14
CA VAL A 48 3.17 0.50 1.51
C VAL A 48 3.87 1.73 0.93
N TYR A 49 3.11 2.56 0.23
CA TYR A 49 3.58 3.84 -0.26
C TYR A 49 2.75 4.98 0.31
N ARG A 50 3.41 6.10 0.66
CA ARG A 50 2.78 7.30 1.20
C ARG A 50 2.82 8.43 0.19
N ARG A 51 1.68 9.09 0.02
CA ARG A 51 1.57 10.27 -0.84
C ARG A 51 2.36 11.43 -0.24
N VAL A 52 3.31 11.98 -1.00
CA VAL A 52 4.09 13.17 -0.65
C VAL A 52 4.01 14.19 -1.79
N PRO A 53 4.10 15.50 -1.48
CA PRO A 53 4.16 16.52 -2.53
C PRO A 53 5.38 16.28 -3.43
N ARG A 54 5.21 16.41 -4.74
CA ARG A 54 6.33 16.36 -5.67
C ARG A 54 7.11 17.68 -5.58
N GLU A 55 8.44 17.63 -5.54
CA GLU A 55 9.23 18.86 -5.43
C GLU A 55 8.94 19.83 -6.58
N ARG A 56 9.03 21.14 -6.29
CA ARG A 56 8.61 22.21 -7.20
C ARG A 56 9.47 22.17 -8.47
N SER A 57 8.83 22.02 -9.63
CA SER A 57 9.45 22.34 -10.90
C SER A 57 9.72 23.86 -10.96
N GLY A 58 10.93 24.24 -11.36
CA GLY A 58 11.41 25.61 -11.33
C GLY A 58 10.57 26.60 -12.13
N ARG A 59 10.71 27.88 -11.74
CA ARG A 59 10.13 29.13 -12.27
C ARG A 59 8.71 29.56 -11.83
N THR A 60 7.88 28.72 -11.19
CA THR A 60 6.54 29.19 -10.77
C THR A 60 6.13 28.84 -9.33
N GLY A 61 6.99 28.20 -8.53
CA GLY A 61 6.75 28.00 -7.09
C GLY A 61 5.56 27.10 -6.69
N LEU A 62 4.78 26.60 -7.66
CA LEU A 62 3.66 25.67 -7.42
C LEU A 62 4.15 24.22 -7.44
N THR A 63 3.80 23.48 -6.39
CA THR A 63 3.93 22.02 -6.28
C THR A 63 2.98 21.36 -7.29
N ARG A 64 3.45 21.04 -8.50
CA ARG A 64 2.60 20.43 -9.55
C ARG A 64 2.53 18.91 -9.39
N GLY A 65 1.74 18.48 -8.42
CA GLY A 65 1.32 17.07 -8.29
C GLY A 65 1.94 16.31 -7.13
N TRP A 66 1.62 15.03 -7.09
CA TRP A 66 1.98 14.12 -6.00
C TRP A 66 2.95 13.04 -6.48
N LYS A 67 3.67 12.45 -5.53
CA LYS A 67 4.39 11.20 -5.73
C LYS A 67 4.15 10.28 -4.54
N TYR A 68 4.41 8.99 -4.75
CA TYR A 68 4.34 7.97 -3.72
C TYR A 68 5.74 7.55 -3.29
N LEU A 69 6.05 7.76 -2.01
CA LEU A 69 7.33 7.33 -1.43
C LEU A 69 7.13 6.04 -0.64
N TYR A 70 8.00 5.06 -0.86
CA TYR A 70 7.97 3.78 -0.17
C TYR A 70 8.16 3.95 1.34
N ASP A 71 7.31 3.30 2.12
CA ASP A 71 7.41 3.24 3.58
C ASP A 71 7.92 1.85 3.98
N PRO A 72 9.23 1.71 4.28
CA PRO A 72 9.83 0.42 4.63
C PRO A 72 9.28 -0.16 5.94
N THR A 73 8.63 0.66 6.77
CA THR A 73 8.01 0.18 8.01
C THR A 73 6.72 -0.62 7.76
N GLY A 74 6.17 -0.56 6.53
CA GLY A 74 4.91 -1.22 6.18
C GLY A 74 3.69 -0.69 6.95
N ARG A 75 3.83 0.38 7.73
CA ARG A 75 2.76 0.90 8.57
C ARG A 75 1.89 1.85 7.76
N ALA A 76 0.90 1.30 7.08
CA ALA A 76 -0.19 2.13 6.58
C ALA A 76 -0.88 2.82 7.77
N GLY A 77 -1.11 4.13 7.67
CA GLY A 77 -1.63 4.97 8.77
C GLY A 77 -2.71 4.28 9.59
N GLY A 78 -2.63 4.47 10.92
CA GLY A 78 -3.33 3.68 11.93
C GLY A 78 -4.78 3.34 11.57
N ARG A 79 -5.15 2.06 11.76
CA ARG A 79 -6.53 1.60 11.61
C ARG A 79 -7.44 2.55 12.41
N PRO A 80 -8.49 3.13 11.81
CA PRO A 80 -9.48 3.87 12.56
C PRO A 80 -10.01 2.98 13.68
N ARG A 81 -9.82 3.40 14.94
CA ARG A 81 -10.27 2.67 16.12
C ARG A 81 -11.76 2.90 16.29
N TRP A 82 -12.57 2.15 15.54
CA TRP A 82 -14.01 2.11 15.78
C TRP A 82 -14.31 1.22 16.99
N PRO A 83 -15.36 1.51 17.76
CA PRO A 83 -15.75 0.69 18.90
C PRO A 83 -16.16 -0.75 18.50
N TRP A 84 -16.42 -1.01 17.21
CA TRP A 84 -16.73 -2.33 16.64
C TRP A 84 -15.59 -2.93 15.80
N SER A 85 -14.39 -2.35 15.81
CA SER A 85 -13.25 -2.96 15.12
C SER A 85 -12.78 -4.21 15.88
N LYS A 86 -13.35 -5.39 15.54
CA LYS A 86 -12.71 -6.67 15.84
C LYS A 86 -11.31 -6.65 15.22
N SER A 87 -10.32 -7.07 16.00
CA SER A 87 -8.94 -7.26 15.57
C SER A 87 -8.90 -8.30 14.45
N GLY A 88 -9.09 -7.84 13.21
CA GLY A 88 -8.90 -8.66 12.02
C GLY A 88 -7.44 -9.08 11.97
N SER A 89 -7.29 -10.40 12.11
CA SER A 89 -6.08 -11.21 12.18
C SER A 89 -4.99 -10.73 11.25
N ASP A 90 -3.76 -10.77 11.76
CA ASP A 90 -2.56 -10.86 10.95
C ASP A 90 -2.74 -11.97 9.90
N PRO A 91 -2.38 -11.75 8.63
CA PRO A 91 -2.32 -12.82 7.63
C PRO A 91 -1.17 -13.81 7.89
N ASP A 92 -0.47 -13.70 9.02
CA ASP A 92 0.64 -14.57 9.44
C ASP A 92 0.23 -15.62 10.50
N ALA A 93 -1.06 -15.74 10.82
CA ALA A 93 -1.55 -16.87 11.58
C ALA A 93 -1.71 -18.08 10.65
N THR A 94 -0.61 -18.76 10.35
CA THR A 94 -0.63 -20.13 9.84
C THR A 94 -1.44 -20.97 10.83
N PRO A 95 -2.57 -21.58 10.45
CA PRO A 95 -3.15 -22.64 11.27
C PRO A 95 -2.22 -23.84 11.08
N GLY A 96 -1.30 -24.01 12.03
CA GLY A 96 -0.53 -25.23 12.17
C GLY A 96 -1.47 -26.44 12.17
N GLY A 97 -1.11 -27.45 11.40
CA GLY A 97 -1.93 -28.63 11.16
C GLY A 97 -2.33 -29.39 12.41
N LYS A 98 -3.34 -30.25 12.25
CA LYS A 98 -3.48 -31.47 13.05
C LYS A 98 -3.57 -32.68 12.12
N PRO A 99 -2.96 -33.81 12.52
CA PRO A 99 -2.66 -34.96 11.68
C PRO A 99 -3.90 -35.81 11.46
N GLY A 100 -3.82 -36.69 10.45
CA GLY A 100 -4.90 -37.61 10.12
C GLY A 100 -5.15 -38.63 11.21
N ASP A 101 -6.39 -39.12 11.22
CA ASP A 101 -6.72 -40.45 11.72
C ASP A 101 -7.49 -41.16 10.59
N ALA A 102 -6.93 -42.29 10.17
CA ALA A 102 -7.61 -43.32 9.40
C ALA A 102 -8.60 -44.08 10.31
N HIS A 103 -9.30 -45.05 9.70
CA HIS A 103 -10.24 -46.03 10.27
C HIS A 103 -11.72 -45.57 10.22
N GLY A 104 -12.63 -46.28 9.55
CA GLY A 104 -12.55 -47.54 8.80
C GLY A 104 -13.83 -47.80 8.02
#